data_AF-A0A7X3LFH6-F1
#
_entry.id   AF-A0A7X3LFH6-F1
#
_cell.length_a   1.000
_cell.length_b   1.000
_cell.length_c   1.000
_cell.angle_alpha   90.00
_cell.angle_beta   90.00
_cell.angle_gamma   90.00
#
_symmetry.space_group_name_H-M   'P 1'
#
loop_
_entity.id
_entity.type
_entity.pdbx_description
1 polymer ?
#
loop_
_entity_poly.entity_id
_entity_poly.type
_entity_poly.pdbx_seq_one_letter_code
_entity_poly.pdbx_strand_id
1 'polypeptide(L)'
;MHRATRRTVKARRDWSIETLSYSPSRIVRLGEEKVAILFPPLEEGGAWQLYPHPDTFPGLNFEGLPAPLRPEFLAFPDLPEVERFLGIRDEAPAALAA
;
A
#
# COMPACT_ATOMS: atom_id res chain seq x y z
N MET A 1 9.80 41.18 2.03
CA MET A 1 9.37 40.49 0.80
C MET A 1 9.25 39.01 1.10
N HIS A 2 8.06 38.45 0.93
CA HIS A 2 7.70 37.07 1.30
C HIS A 2 8.42 36.02 0.44
N ARG A 3 8.93 34.96 1.10
CA ARG A 3 8.71 33.59 0.64
C ARG A 3 8.91 32.63 1.81
N ALA A 4 7.83 32.43 2.58
CA ALA A 4 7.68 31.22 3.37
C ALA A 4 7.58 30.06 2.38
N THR A 5 8.65 29.28 2.23
CA THR A 5 8.61 28.02 1.51
C THR A 5 7.73 27.08 2.33
N ARG A 6 6.43 27.10 2.04
CA ARG A 6 5.46 26.15 2.59
C ARG A 6 5.80 24.79 2.01
N ARG A 7 6.79 24.11 2.61
CA ARG A 7 7.05 22.70 2.40
C ARG A 7 5.82 22.01 2.95
N THR A 8 4.87 21.68 2.09
CA THR A 8 3.77 20.78 2.42
C THR A 8 4.41 19.42 2.67
N VAL A 9 4.90 19.24 3.89
CA VAL A 9 5.07 17.91 4.47
C VAL A 9 3.64 17.40 4.61
N LYS A 10 3.10 16.83 3.52
CA LYS A 10 2.11 15.77 3.68
C LYS A 10 2.81 14.80 4.60
N ALA A 11 2.33 14.66 5.83
CA ALA A 11 2.77 13.60 6.73
C ALA A 11 2.74 12.32 5.88
N ARG A 12 3.92 11.83 5.47
CA ARG A 12 4.03 10.56 4.78
C ARG A 12 3.46 9.58 5.80
N ARG A 13 2.26 9.08 5.51
CA ARG A 13 1.66 7.99 6.26
C ARG A 13 2.72 6.88 6.31
N ASP A 14 3.10 6.44 7.51
CA ASP A 14 4.13 5.42 7.75
C ASP A 14 3.61 4.04 7.32
N TRP A 15 3.49 3.86 6.01
CA TRP A 15 3.12 2.57 5.43
C TRP A 15 4.29 1.60 5.55
N SER A 16 4.00 0.35 5.88
CA SER A 16 5.00 -0.71 5.90
C SER A 16 4.40 -2.06 5.49
N ILE A 17 5.25 -2.94 4.96
CA ILE A 17 4.90 -4.33 4.63
C ILE A 17 5.74 -5.24 5.53
N GLU A 18 5.05 -6.00 6.38
CA GLU A 18 5.64 -6.96 7.30
C GLU A 18 5.54 -8.37 6.71
N THR A 19 6.68 -9.01 6.45
CA THR A 19 6.74 -10.41 6.00
C THR A 19 6.62 -11.33 7.21
N LEU A 20 5.74 -12.33 7.12
CA LEU A 20 5.52 -13.30 8.18
C LEU A 20 6.45 -14.51 7.99
N SER A 21 7.10 -14.98 9.07
CA SER A 21 8.05 -16.09 8.98
C SER A 21 7.44 -17.43 8.56
N TYR A 22 6.13 -17.61 8.76
CA TYR A 22 5.42 -18.88 8.52
C TYR A 22 4.35 -18.80 7.41
N SER A 23 4.21 -17.65 6.76
CA SER A 23 3.20 -17.45 5.73
C SER A 23 3.81 -16.72 4.54
N PRO A 24 3.49 -17.14 3.31
CA PRO A 24 3.94 -16.41 2.12
C PRO A 24 3.18 -15.08 1.97
N SER A 25 2.07 -14.89 2.70
CA SER A 25 1.35 -13.62 2.81
C SER A 25 2.08 -12.62 3.71
N ARG A 26 1.81 -11.34 3.48
CA ARG A 26 2.41 -10.22 4.19
C ARG A 26 1.33 -9.34 4.81
N ILE A 27 1.66 -8.64 5.89
CA ILE A 27 0.76 -7.70 6.55
C ILE A 27 1.15 -6.28 6.13
N VAL A 28 0.17 -5.53 5.64
CA VAL A 28 0.33 -4.10 5.36
C VAL A 28 -0.15 -3.31 6.56
N ARG A 29 0.72 -2.40 7.03
CA ARG A 29 0.45 -1.56 8.19
C ARG A 29 0.46 -0.09 7.82
N LEU A 30 -0.32 0.67 8.57
CA LEU A 30 -0.26 2.12 8.62
C LEU A 30 0.10 2.53 10.05
N GLY A 31 1.36 2.89 10.28
CA GLY A 31 1.91 3.01 11.64
C GLY A 31 1.82 1.67 12.37
N GLU A 32 1.18 1.67 13.55
CA GLU A 32 1.00 0.46 14.36
C GLU A 32 -0.23 -0.37 13.97
N GLU A 33 -1.09 0.10 13.06
CA GLU A 33 -2.34 -0.57 12.71
C GLU A 33 -2.17 -1.52 11.52
N LYS A 34 -2.71 -2.74 11.62
CA LYS A 34 -2.76 -3.70 10.50
C LYS A 34 -3.96 -3.37 9.62
N VAL A 35 -3.74 -2.90 8.40
CA VAL A 35 -4.83 -2.37 7.57
C VAL A 35 -5.15 -3.24 6.36
N ALA A 36 -4.20 -4.04 5.89
CA ALA A 36 -4.42 -4.99 4.82
C ALA A 36 -3.53 -6.25 4.94
N ILE A 37 -3.92 -7.29 4.22
CA ILE A 37 -3.17 -8.52 4.01
C ILE A 37 -2.83 -8.58 2.51
N LEU A 38 -1.55 -8.77 2.21
CA LEU A 38 -1.04 -8.90 0.87
C LEU A 38 -0.74 -10.37 0.60
N PHE A 39 -1.45 -10.96 -0.34
CA PHE A 39 -1.28 -12.34 -0.77
C PHE A 39 -0.38 -12.39 -2.01
N PRO A 40 0.60 -13.30 -2.03
CA PRO A 40 1.39 -13.53 -3.22
C PRO A 40 0.54 -14.19 -4.32
N PRO A 41 1.00 -14.13 -5.58
CA PRO A 41 0.42 -14.88 -6.67
C PRO A 41 0.35 -16.38 -6.35
N LEU A 42 -0.73 -17.03 -6.79
CA LEU A 42 -0.86 -18.50 -6.70
C LEU A 42 -0.04 -19.23 -7.77
N GLU A 43 0.23 -18.56 -8.89
CA GLU A 43 0.99 -19.07 -10.03
C GLU A 43 2.08 -18.08 -10.44
N GLU A 44 3.12 -18.56 -11.12
CA GLU A 44 4.19 -17.71 -11.65
C GLU A 44 3.60 -16.69 -12.66
N GLY A 45 3.89 -15.41 -12.45
CA GLY A 45 3.34 -14.32 -13.27
C GLY A 45 1.92 -13.89 -12.89
N GLY A 46 1.29 -14.49 -11.87
CA GLY A 46 0.00 -14.05 -11.37
C GLY A 46 0.08 -12.72 -10.60
N ALA A 47 -1.09 -12.16 -10.27
CA ALA A 47 -1.18 -10.90 -9.53
C ALA A 47 -1.05 -11.10 -8.02
N TRP A 48 -0.38 -10.15 -7.38
CA TRP A 48 -0.44 -9.94 -5.95
C TRP A 48 -1.80 -9.36 -5.58
N GLN A 49 -2.43 -9.92 -4.54
CA GLN A 49 -3.77 -9.50 -4.12
C GLN A 49 -3.70 -8.81 -2.76
N LEU A 50 -4.16 -7.58 -2.69
CA LEU A 50 -4.20 -6.77 -1.49
C LEU A 50 -5.63 -6.72 -0.98
N TYR A 51 -5.88 -7.25 0.22
CA TYR A 51 -7.20 -7.26 0.85
C TYR A 51 -7.20 -6.49 2.16
N PRO A 52 -8.28 -5.76 2.48
CA PRO A 52 -8.45 -5.17 3.80
C PRO A 52 -8.31 -6.19 4.93
N HIS A 53 -7.70 -5.77 6.04
CA HIS A 53 -7.56 -6.63 7.21
C HIS A 53 -8.92 -6.78 7.89
N PRO A 54 -9.45 -8.01 8.06
CA PRO A 54 -10.82 -8.21 8.56
C PRO A 54 -11.01 -7.71 9.99
N ASP A 55 -9.97 -7.78 10.82
CA ASP A 55 -10.03 -7.28 12.21
C ASP A 55 -10.17 -5.76 12.30
N THR A 56 -9.63 -5.03 11.33
CA THR A 56 -9.62 -3.56 11.31
C THR A 56 -10.83 -3.01 10.59
N PHE A 57 -11.25 -3.70 9.52
CA PHE A 57 -12.40 -3.31 8.69
C PHE A 57 -13.43 -4.45 8.69
N PRO A 58 -14.25 -4.56 9.75
CA PRO A 58 -15.28 -5.58 9.84
C PRO A 58 -16.44 -5.23 8.90
N GLY A 59 -16.41 -5.78 7.68
CA GLY A 59 -17.50 -5.64 6.71
C GLY A 59 -17.02 -5.57 5.26
N LEU A 60 -17.86 -6.02 4.34
CA LEU A 60 -17.58 -6.02 2.90
C LEU A 60 -17.80 -4.65 2.23
N ASN A 61 -18.17 -3.62 3.00
CA ASN A 61 -18.59 -2.33 2.45
C ASN A 61 -17.41 -1.40 2.15
N PHE A 62 -16.20 -1.76 2.59
CA PHE A 62 -14.96 -1.00 2.34
C PHE A 62 -14.99 0.47 2.82
N GLU A 63 -16.02 0.86 3.59
CA GLU A 63 -16.14 2.18 4.21
C GLU A 63 -15.09 2.36 5.31
N GLY A 64 -14.45 3.54 5.31
CA GLY A 64 -13.41 3.87 6.28
C GLY A 64 -12.00 3.41 5.90
N LEU A 65 -11.82 2.73 4.76
CA LEU A 65 -10.48 2.36 4.30
C LEU A 65 -9.61 3.61 4.08
N PRO A 66 -8.41 3.66 4.67
CA PRO A 66 -7.51 4.78 4.45
C PRO A 66 -7.07 4.77 2.99
N ALA A 67 -7.12 5.92 2.32
CA ALA A 67 -6.43 6.09 1.05
C ALA A 67 -4.94 5.67 1.22
N PRO A 68 -4.39 4.81 0.35
CA PRO A 68 -4.86 4.51 -1.00
C PRO A 68 -5.74 3.25 -1.16
N LEU A 69 -6.06 2.50 -0.09
CA LEU A 69 -6.73 1.18 -0.08
C LEU A 69 -8.21 1.17 -0.56
N ARG A 70 -8.56 1.89 -1.62
CA ARG A 70 -9.93 1.91 -2.18
C ARG A 70 -10.23 0.59 -2.91
N PRO A 71 -11.50 0.16 -2.98
CA PRO A 71 -11.91 -1.13 -3.54
C PRO A 71 -11.54 -1.34 -5.02
N GLU A 72 -11.24 -0.27 -5.75
CA GLU A 72 -10.83 -0.30 -7.16
C GLU A 72 -9.42 -0.88 -7.37
N PHE A 73 -8.58 -0.94 -6.33
CA PHE A 73 -7.14 -1.24 -6.45
C PHE A 73 -6.68 -2.38 -5.52
N LEU A 74 -7.19 -3.60 -5.77
CA LEU A 74 -6.89 -4.79 -4.95
C LEU A 74 -5.93 -5.80 -5.62
N ALA A 75 -5.54 -5.59 -6.87
CA ALA A 75 -4.65 -6.49 -7.59
C ALA A 75 -3.47 -5.74 -8.20
N PHE A 76 -2.27 -6.30 -8.08
CA PHE A 76 -1.00 -5.71 -8.52
C PHE A 76 -0.17 -6.74 -9.29
N PRO A 77 0.58 -6.34 -10.32
CA PRO A 77 1.39 -7.28 -11.10
C PRO A 77 2.60 -7.81 -10.32
N ASP A 78 3.16 -7.00 -9.42
CA ASP A 78 4.32 -7.37 -8.61
C ASP A 78 4.34 -6.64 -7.27
N LEU A 79 5.26 -7.05 -6.39
CA LEU A 79 5.45 -6.43 -5.08
C LEU A 79 5.93 -4.95 -5.18
N PRO A 80 6.90 -4.58 -6.05
CA PRO A 80 7.27 -3.18 -6.24
C PRO A 80 6.10 -2.24 -6.55
N GLU A 81 5.12 -2.65 -7.36
CA GLU A 81 3.93 -1.86 -7.63
C GLU A 81 3.07 -1.64 -6.38
N VAL A 82 2.98 -2.64 -5.49
CA VAL A 82 2.32 -2.48 -4.18
C VAL A 82 3.07 -1.46 -3.32
N GLU A 83 4.40 -1.54 -3.28
CA GLU A 83 5.25 -0.61 -2.52
C GLU A 83 5.12 0.83 -3.03
N ARG A 84 5.03 1.02 -4.36
CA ARG A 84 4.79 2.33 -4.99
C ARG A 84 3.39 2.85 -4.68
N PHE A 85 2.37 1.99 -4.78
CA PHE A 85 0.99 2.33 -4.47
C PHE A 85 0.83 2.81 -3.03
N LEU A 86 1.47 2.13 -2.07
CA LEU A 86 1.48 2.51 -0.66
C LEU A 86 2.38 3.72 -0.36
N GLY A 87 3.19 4.17 -1.33
CA GLY A 87 4.15 5.25 -1.14
C GLY A 87 5.33 4.89 -0.23
N ILE A 88 5.63 3.58 -0.11
CA ILE A 88 6.77 3.04 0.64
C ILE A 88 8.05 3.25 -0.17
N ARG A 89 7.97 2.99 -1.49
CA ARG A 89 9.06 3.28 -2.42
C ARG A 89 8.75 4.56 -3.17
N ASP A 90 9.46 5.61 -2.79
CA ASP A 90 9.48 6.91 -3.48
C ASP A 90 10.42 6.82 -4.69
N GLU A 91 10.17 5.87 -5.59
CA GLU A 91 10.63 6.10 -6.96
C GLU A 91 9.63 7.09 -7.54
N ALA A 92 10.03 8.37 -7.58
CA ALA A 92 9.42 9.32 -8.51
C ALA A 92 9.23 8.57 -9.83
N PRO A 93 8.05 8.65 -10.48
CA PRO A 93 7.86 8.00 -11.77
C PRO A 93 9.05 8.40 -12.60
N ALA A 94 9.83 7.40 -13.05
CA ALA A 94 10.83 7.63 -14.06
C ALA A 94 10.03 8.12 -15.26
N ALA A 95 9.82 9.43 -15.30
CA ALA A 95 9.21 10.11 -16.41
C ALA A 95 10.05 9.65 -17.59
N LEU A 96 9.39 8.90 -18.46
CA LEU A 96 9.67 8.78 -19.88
C LEU A 96 10.58 9.93 -20.33
N ALA A 97 11.89 9.71 -20.24
CA ALA A 97 12.89 10.64 -20.70
C ALA A 97 13.40 10.07 -22.01
N ALA A 98 12.68 10.51 -23.05
CA ALA A 98 13.09 10.65 -24.45
C ALA A 98 13.68 9.43 -25.17
#